data_AF-A0A679I4S3-F1
#
_entry.id   AF-A0A679I4S3-F1
#
_cell.length_a   1.000
_cell.length_b   1.000
_cell.length_c   1.000
_cell.angle_alpha   90.00
_cell.angle_beta   90.00
_cell.angle_gamma   90.00
#
_symmetry.space_group_name_H-M   'P 1'
#
loop_
_entity.id
_entity.type
_entity.pdbx_description
1 polymer ?
#
loop_
_entity_poly.entity_id
_entity_poly.type
_entity_poly.pdbx_seq_one_letter_code
_entity_poly.pdbx_strand_id
1 'polypeptide(L)' 'MFAYVLEGAVVSQLEGEKPVIYSKGQSWYESPKKPHVVSKNVSNTAPARLLVFLLSQEGEALVLPMKSPDSTK' A
#
# COMPACT_ATOMS: atom_id res chain seq x y z
N MET A 1 4.84 -2.73 -7.25
CA MET A 1 5.04 -3.23 -5.87
C MET A 1 4.31 -4.55 -5.73
N PHE A 2 4.86 -5.51 -4.98
CA PHE A 2 4.13 -6.71 -4.57
C PHE A 2 4.03 -6.74 -3.04
N ALA A 3 2.85 -7.04 -2.51
CA ALA A 3 2.62 -7.14 -1.08
C ALA A 3 1.96 -8.47 -0.73
N TYR A 4 2.31 -9.01 0.44
CA TYR A 4 1.78 -10.25 0.99
C TYR A 4 1.49 -10.09 2.48
N VAL A 5 0.34 -10.57 2.93
CA VAL A 5 -0.08 -10.47 4.34
C VAL A 5 0.48 -11.64 5.14
N LEU A 6 1.43 -11.35 6.02
CA LEU A 6 2.03 -12.30 6.96
C LEU A 6 1.12 -12.54 8.19
N GLU A 7 0.42 -11.49 8.64
CA GLU A 7 -0.42 -11.49 9.85
C GLU A 7 -1.54 -10.47 9.73
N GLY A 8 -2.70 -10.75 10.34
CA GLY A 8 -3.84 -9.83 10.40
C GLY A 8 -4.53 -9.62 9.05
N ALA A 9 -5.09 -8.42 8.87
CA ALA A 9 -5.73 -7.99 7.63
C ALA A 9 -5.52 -6.49 7.39
N VAL A 10 -5.41 -6.11 6.12
CA VAL A 10 -5.13 -4.75 5.67
C VAL A 10 -6.17 -4.32 4.64
N VAL A 11 -6.69 -3.10 4.77
CA VAL A 11 -7.40 -2.41 3.70
C VAL A 11 -6.37 -1.75 2.79
N SER A 12 -6.40 -2.09 1.51
CA SER A 12 -5.62 -1.43 0.46
C SER A 12 -6.56 -0.79 -0.56
N GLN A 13 -6.21 0.40 -1.05
CA GLN A 13 -6.93 1.05 -2.14
C GLN A 13 -5.95 1.77 -3.06
N LEU A 14 -5.98 1.42 -4.33
CA LEU A 14 -5.34 2.17 -5.39
C LEU A 14 -6.27 3.26 -5.92
N GLU A 15 -5.71 4.37 -6.40
CA GLU A 15 -6.49 5.48 -6.93
C GLU A 15 -7.45 5.03 -8.05
N GLY A 16 -8.72 5.39 -7.94
CA GLY A 16 -9.77 5.02 -8.90
C GLY A 16 -10.30 3.59 -8.74
N GLU A 17 -9.79 2.82 -7.78
CA GLU A 17 -10.27 1.47 -7.47
C GLU A 17 -11.07 1.44 -6.16
N LYS A 18 -11.86 0.36 -5.98
CA LYS A 18 -12.56 0.13 -4.72
C LYS A 18 -11.57 -0.37 -3.65
N PRO A 19 -11.74 -0.02 -2.37
CA PRO A 19 -10.95 -0.62 -1.29
C PRO A 19 -11.11 -2.14 -1.27
N VAL A 20 -10.01 -2.85 -1.05
CA VAL A 20 -9.95 -4.31 -0.93
C VAL A 20 -9.36 -4.67 0.43
N ILE A 21 -9.95 -5.66 1.09
CA ILE A 21 -9.40 -6.24 2.33
C ILE A 21 -8.58 -7.47 1.95
N TYR A 22 -7.29 -7.45 2.31
CA TYR A 22 -6.39 -8.60 2.19
C TYR A 22 -6.11 -9.16 3.58
N SER A 23 -6.35 -10.44 3.76
CA SER A 23 -6.08 -11.20 4.98
C SER A 23 -4.82 -12.05 4.84
N LYS A 24 -4.31 -12.56 5.97
CA LYS A 24 -3.16 -13.48 6.01
C LYS A 24 -3.19 -14.50 4.87
N GLY A 25 -2.07 -14.62 4.16
CA GLY A 25 -1.92 -15.54 3.02
C GLY A 25 -2.26 -14.93 1.66
N GLN A 26 -2.93 -13.77 1.63
CA GLN A 26 -3.26 -13.09 0.38
C GLN A 26 -2.17 -12.10 -0.04
N SER A 27 -2.14 -11.81 -1.33
CA SER A 27 -1.20 -10.87 -1.94
C SER A 27 -1.85 -10.05 -3.03
N TRP A 28 -1.21 -8.94 -3.37
CA TRP A 28 -1.58 -8.12 -4.51
C TRP A 28 -0.37 -7.45 -5.17
N TYR A 29 -0.61 -6.94 -6.37
CA TYR A 29 0.34 -6.18 -7.16
C TYR A 29 -0.19 -4.76 -7.37
N GLU A 30 0.73 -3.79 -7.32
CA GLU A 30 0.47 -2.40 -7.66
C GLU A 30 1.37 -1.99 -8.82
N SER A 31 0.75 -1.47 -9.88
CA SER A 31 1.46 -0.95 -11.04
C SER A 31 2.37 0.23 -10.67
N PRO A 32 3.51 0.42 -11.36
CA PRO A 32 4.39 1.55 -11.12
C PRO A 32 3.64 2.88 -11.20
N LYS A 33 3.99 3.84 -10.33
CA LYS A 33 3.45 5.20 -10.29
C LYS A 33 1.92 5.28 -10.08
N LYS A 34 1.25 4.19 -9.70
CA LYS A 34 -0.15 4.20 -9.29
C LYS A 34 -0.26 4.65 -7.83
N PRO A 35 -1.00 5.73 -7.49
CA PRO A 35 -1.10 6.17 -6.11
C PRO A 35 -1.86 5.15 -5.24
N HIS A 36 -1.27 4.81 -4.09
CA HIS A 36 -1.90 4.01 -3.04
C HIS A 36 -2.53 4.96 -2.02
N VAL A 37 -3.85 5.08 -2.08
CA VAL A 37 -4.60 6.12 -1.36
C VAL A 37 -5.07 5.70 0.03
N VAL A 38 -5.25 4.39 0.26
CA VAL A 38 -5.55 3.85 1.59
C VAL A 38 -4.66 2.65 1.86
N SER A 39 -3.91 2.71 2.96
CA SER A 39 -3.26 1.55 3.58
C SER A 39 -3.58 1.59 5.07
N LYS A 40 -4.40 0.65 5.54
CA LYS A 40 -4.92 0.68 6.92
C LYS A 40 -4.99 -0.72 7.52
N ASN A 41 -4.52 -0.87 8.74
CA ASN A 41 -4.80 -2.06 9.54
C ASN A 41 -6.31 -2.14 9.83
N VAL A 42 -6.92 -3.28 9.49
CA VAL A 42 -8.35 -3.50 9.76
C VAL A 42 -8.63 -3.50 11.26
N SER A 43 -7.71 -4.01 12.07
CA SER A 43 -7.85 -4.07 13.53
C SER A 43 -7.33 -2.79 14.21
N ASN A 44 -8.05 -2.36 15.24
CA ASN A 44 -7.62 -1.25 16.10
C ASN A 44 -6.74 -1.73 17.28
N THR A 45 -6.68 -3.05 17.53
CA THR A 45 -6.05 -3.63 18.73
C THR A 45 -5.04 -4.73 18.43
N ALA A 46 -5.19 -5.42 17.30
CA ALA A 46 -4.30 -6.49 16.87
C ALA A 46 -3.38 -6.00 15.74
N PRO A 47 -2.14 -6.48 15.66
CA PRO A 47 -1.23 -6.10 14.59
C PRO A 47 -1.65 -6.70 13.23
N ALA A 48 -1.22 -6.05 12.17
CA ALA A 48 -1.14 -6.63 10.83
C ALA A 48 0.30 -6.50 10.32
N ARG A 49 0.79 -7.51 9.59
CA ARG A 49 2.15 -7.52 9.04
C ARG A 49 2.12 -7.76 7.55
N LEU A 50 2.82 -6.92 6.81
CA LEU A 50 3.05 -7.06 5.38
C LEU A 50 4.51 -7.41 5.09
N LEU A 51 4.72 -8.28 4.11
CA LEU A 51 5.98 -8.38 3.38
C LEU A 51 5.79 -7.64 2.05
N VAL A 52 6.64 -6.66 1.78
CA VAL A 52 6.54 -5.82 0.57
C VAL A 52 7.84 -5.89 -0.22
N PHE A 53 7.71 -6.17 -1.51
CA PHE A 53 8.80 -6.08 -2.47
C PHE A 53 8.61 -4.85 -3.36
N LEU A 54 9.59 -3.96 -3.33
CA LEU A 54 9.68 -2.76 -4.15
C LEU A 54 10.83 -2.95 -5.14
N LEU A 55 10.57 -2.68 -6.41
CA LEU A 55 11.56 -2.73 -7.48
C LEU A 55 11.57 -1.37 -8.17
N SER A 56 12.74 -0.76 -8.28
CA SER A 56 12.98 0.51 -8.96
C SER A 56 14.26 0.44 -9.77
N GLN A 57 14.49 1.43 -10.64
CA GLN A 57 15.79 1.61 -11.26
C GLN A 57 16.80 2.14 -10.25
N GLU A 58 18.09 1.97 -10.56
CA GLU A 58 19.18 2.54 -9.77
C GLU A 58 19.05 4.07 -9.70
N GLY A 59 19.20 4.63 -8.50
CA GLY A 59 19.06 6.06 -8.25
C GLY A 59 17.62 6.60 -8.19
N GLU A 60 16.60 5.78 -8.48
CA GLU A 60 15.20 6.19 -8.31
C GLU A 60 14.69 5.94 -6.88
N ALA A 61 13.75 6.79 -6.43
CA ALA A 61 13.08 6.59 -5.15
C ALA A 61 12.12 5.39 -5.20
N LEU A 62 12.16 4.55 -4.17
CA LEU A 62 11.27 3.38 -4.04
C LEU A 62 9.81 3.76 -3.80
N VAL A 63 9.58 4.89 -3.12
CA VAL A 63 8.25 5.44 -2.84
C VAL A 63 8.27 6.95 -3.07
N LEU A 64 7.18 7.46 -3.62
CA LEU A 64 6.94 8.90 -3.76
C LEU A 64 5.84 9.28 -2.77
N PRO A 65 6.03 10.30 -1.92
CA PRO A 65 4.97 10.78 -1.05
C PRO A 65 3.83 11.32 -1.90
N MET A 66 2.58 11.07 -1.49
CA MET A 66 1.45 11.80 -2.06
C MET A 66 1.64 13.28 -1.79
N LYS A 67 1.40 14.14 -2.78
CA LYS A 67 1.36 15.59 -2.55
C LYS A 67 0.28 15.87 -1.52
N SER A 68 0.65 16.53 -0.42
CA SER A 68 -0.32 17.05 0.53
C SER A 68 -1.29 18.00 -0.21
N PRO A 69 -2.59 18.01 0.12
CA PRO A 69 -3.57 18.90 -0.52
C PRO A 69 -3.28 20.40 -0.38
N ASP A 70 -2.25 20.81 0.37
CA ASP A 70 -1.99 22.19 0.79
C ASP A 70 -0.71 22.82 0.20
N SER A 71 -0.13 22.28 -0.88
CA SER A 71 1.06 22.89 -1.51
C SER A 71 0.75 24.07 -2.45
N THR A 72 -0.44 24.64 -2.37
CA THR A 72 -0.85 25.88 -3.07
C THR A 72 -1.53 26.81 -2.07
N LYS A 73 -0.72 27.44 -1.22
CA LYS A 73 -1.01 28.74 -0.63
C LYS A 73 0.23 29.61 -0.76
#